data_AF-A0A0C2MM60-F1
#
_entry.id   AF-A0A0C2MM60-F1
#
_cell.length_a   1.000
_cell.length_b   1.000
_cell.length_c   1.000
_cell.angle_alpha   90.00
_cell.angle_beta   90.00
_cell.angle_gamma   90.00
#
_symmetry.space_group_name_H-M   'P 1'
#
loop_
_entity.id
_entity.type
_entity.pdbx_description
1 polymer ?
#
loop_
_entity_poly.entity_id
_entity_poly.type
_entity_poly.pdbx_seq_one_letter_code
_entity_poly.pdbx_strand_id
1 'polypeptide(L)'
;MNGCPAAELSNNTWLTDLSFLVDIIEHINELYRKTQGRNKLVIDLNESICAFESKFELWEKQFRENNPFYCLTLKSFLSDMGLINDVNTQNYSHKISALRNEFTI
;
A
#
# COMPACT_ATOMS: atom_id res chain seq x y z
N MET A 1 4.52 -32.91 -12.09
CA MET A 1 5.48 -31.78 -12.09
C MET A 1 5.70 -31.38 -10.64
N ASN A 2 6.89 -31.62 -10.10
CA ASN A 2 7.25 -31.12 -8.78
C ASN A 2 7.85 -29.73 -8.99
N GLY A 3 7.06 -28.68 -8.79
CA GLY A 3 7.56 -27.31 -8.89
C GLY A 3 8.59 -27.10 -7.79
N CYS A 4 9.79 -26.61 -8.17
CA CYS A 4 10.76 -26.14 -7.18
C CYS A 4 10.10 -24.93 -6.48
N PRO A 5 9.94 -24.95 -5.15
CA PRO A 5 9.38 -23.80 -4.45
C PRO A 5 10.26 -22.58 -4.75
N ALA A 6 9.65 -21.48 -5.19
CA ALA A 6 10.35 -20.22 -5.34
C ALA A 6 10.96 -19.85 -3.97
N ALA A 7 12.27 -19.61 -3.91
CA ALA A 7 12.99 -19.35 -2.67
C ALA A 7 12.43 -18.12 -1.93
N GLU A 8 11.86 -17.20 -2.70
CA GLU A 8 11.15 -16.00 -2.27
C GLU A 8 9.94 -16.31 -1.37
N LEU A 9 9.22 -17.41 -1.62
CA LEU A 9 8.08 -17.83 -0.82
C LEU A 9 8.47 -18.40 0.56
N SER A 10 9.76 -18.59 0.81
CA SER A 10 10.30 -18.97 2.11
C SER A 10 10.98 -17.79 2.84
N ASN A 11 10.99 -16.59 2.23
CA ASN A 11 11.62 -15.41 2.78
C ASN A 11 10.58 -14.43 3.34
N ASN A 12 10.52 -14.32 4.67
CA ASN A 12 9.54 -13.47 5.36
C ASN A 12 9.70 -11.98 5.03
N THR A 13 10.92 -11.49 4.81
CA THR A 13 11.15 -10.08 4.41
C THR A 13 10.56 -9.83 3.02
N TRP A 14 10.82 -10.74 2.09
CA TRP A 14 10.28 -10.64 0.73
C TRP A 14 8.75 -10.70 0.72
N LEU A 15 8.17 -11.63 1.49
CA LEU A 15 6.71 -11.75 1.61
C LEU A 15 6.08 -10.53 2.29
N THR A 16 6.77 -9.91 3.25
CA THR A 16 6.36 -8.64 3.87
C THR A 16 6.31 -7.54 2.81
N ASP A 17 7.38 -7.37 2.04
CA ASP A 17 7.42 -6.37 0.95
C ASP A 17 6.35 -6.63 -0.12
N LEU A 18 6.11 -7.90 -0.47
CA LEU A 18 5.05 -8.28 -1.40
C LEU A 18 3.67 -7.91 -0.85
N SER A 19 3.39 -8.26 0.41
CA SER A 19 2.09 -7.98 1.04
C SER A 19 1.80 -6.47 1.09
N PHE A 20 2.82 -5.65 1.36
CA PHE A 20 2.73 -4.19 1.23
C PHE A 20 2.41 -3.77 -0.21
N LEU A 21 3.13 -4.30 -1.22
CA LEU A 21 2.90 -3.95 -2.62
C LEU A 21 1.48 -4.32 -3.09
N VAL A 22 0.96 -5.47 -2.66
CA VAL A 22 -0.41 -5.91 -2.98
C VAL A 22 -1.43 -4.88 -2.50
N ASP A 23 -1.31 -4.43 -1.24
CA ASP A 23 -2.21 -3.42 -0.68
C ASP A 23 -2.12 -2.09 -1.47
N ILE A 24 -0.92 -1.63 -1.82
CA ILE A 24 -0.74 -0.37 -2.58
C ILE A 24 -1.30 -0.47 -3.99
N ILE A 25 -1.08 -1.59 -4.69
CA ILE A 25 -1.63 -1.80 -6.03
C ILE A 25 -3.16 -1.84 -5.99
N GLU A 26 -3.76 -2.46 -4.98
CA GLU A 26 -5.21 -2.47 -4.80
C GLU A 26 -5.77 -1.04 -4.64
N HIS A 27 -5.13 -0.23 -3.80
CA HIS A 27 -5.52 1.18 -3.61
C HIS A 27 -5.36 2.02 -4.88
N ILE A 28 -4.29 1.81 -5.67
CA ILE A 28 -4.11 2.48 -6.96
C ILE A 28 -5.20 2.04 -7.94
N ASN A 29 -5.55 0.76 -7.97
CA ASN A 29 -6.63 0.26 -8.80
C ASN A 29 -7.99 0.85 -8.40
N GLU A 30 -8.24 1.07 -7.10
CA GLU A 30 -9.41 1.81 -6.63
C GLU A 30 -9.44 3.23 -7.17
N LEU A 31 -8.33 3.96 -7.09
CA LEU A 31 -8.22 5.31 -7.65
C LEU A 31 -8.51 5.27 -9.16
N TYR A 32 -7.86 4.35 -9.88
CA TYR A 32 -8.06 4.20 -11.32
C TYR A 32 -9.53 3.94 -11.67
N ARG A 33 -10.24 3.08 -10.94
CA ARG A 33 -11.69 2.86 -11.14
C ARG A 33 -12.50 4.14 -10.86
N LYS A 34 -12.10 4.91 -9.84
CA LYS A 34 -12.75 6.18 -9.48
C LYS A 34 -12.44 7.33 -10.42
N THR A 35 -11.37 7.27 -11.21
CA THR A 35 -11.04 8.30 -12.22
C THR A 35 -11.42 7.88 -13.63
N GLN A 36 -11.42 6.58 -13.94
CA GLN A 36 -11.80 6.05 -15.24
C GLN A 36 -13.31 6.09 -15.45
N GLY A 37 -13.74 6.37 -16.68
CA GLY A 37 -15.14 6.41 -17.08
C GLY A 37 -15.47 7.67 -17.87
N ARG A 38 -16.61 7.66 -18.56
CA ARG A 38 -17.16 8.86 -19.20
C ARG A 38 -18.10 9.55 -18.23
N ASN A 39 -18.36 10.85 -18.41
CA ASN A 39 -19.33 11.62 -17.63
C ASN A 39 -18.94 11.91 -16.17
N LYS A 40 -17.64 12.08 -15.88
CA LYS A 40 -17.16 12.61 -14.59
C LYS A 40 -16.85 14.09 -14.73
N LEU A 41 -17.32 14.91 -13.79
CA LEU A 41 -16.93 16.30 -13.75
C LEU A 41 -15.45 16.38 -13.35
N VAL A 42 -14.76 17.42 -13.82
CA VAL A 42 -13.37 17.69 -13.40
C VAL A 42 -13.28 17.80 -11.87
N ILE A 43 -14.33 18.31 -11.24
CA ILE A 43 -14.46 18.41 -9.78
C ILE A 43 -14.46 17.02 -9.14
N ASP A 44 -15.24 16.06 -9.65
CA ASP A 44 -15.30 14.68 -9.12
C ASP A 44 -13.95 13.95 -9.24
N LEU A 45 -13.24 14.20 -10.34
CA LEU A 45 -11.90 13.66 -10.57
C LEU A 45 -10.89 14.26 -9.59
N ASN A 46 -10.93 15.58 -9.42
CA ASN A 46 -10.08 16.29 -8.48
C ASN A 46 -10.33 15.85 -7.03
N GLU A 47 -11.60 15.73 -6.61
CA GLU A 47 -11.96 15.21 -5.30
C GLU A 47 -11.43 13.78 -5.07
N SER A 48 -11.49 12.93 -6.10
CA SER A 48 -10.96 11.57 -6.01
C SER A 48 -9.44 11.53 -5.83
N ILE A 49 -8.71 12.42 -6.51
CA ILE A 49 -7.25 12.55 -6.37
C ILE A 49 -6.89 13.14 -5.01
N CYS A 50 -7.51 14.26 -4.60
CA CYS A 50 -7.26 14.89 -3.29
C CYS A 50 -7.56 13.92 -2.14
N ALA A 51 -8.66 13.16 -2.21
CA ALA A 51 -8.98 12.16 -1.21
C ALA A 51 -7.93 11.04 -1.15
N PHE A 52 -7.31 10.71 -2.29
CA PHE A 52 -6.22 9.73 -2.36
C PHE A 52 -4.91 10.27 -1.80
N GLU A 53 -4.57 11.54 -2.06
CA GLU A 53 -3.43 12.21 -1.41
C GLU A 53 -3.58 12.25 0.11
N SER A 54 -4.79 12.54 0.63
CA SER A 54 -5.05 12.48 2.07
C SER A 54 -4.90 11.07 2.65
N LYS A 55 -5.19 10.02 1.87
CA LYS A 55 -4.93 8.63 2.28
C LYS A 55 -3.42 8.37 2.39
N PHE A 56 -2.62 8.87 1.44
CA PHE A 56 -1.16 8.74 1.52
C PHE A 56 -0.59 9.43 2.77
N GLU A 57 -1.04 10.63 3.10
CA GLU A 57 -0.66 11.32 4.34
C GLU A 57 -0.97 10.50 5.60
N LEU A 58 -2.18 9.91 5.63
CA LEU A 58 -2.59 9.05 6.73
C LEU A 58 -1.68 7.83 6.86
N TRP A 59 -1.37 7.15 5.74
CA TRP A 59 -0.49 5.99 5.75
C TRP A 59 0.94 6.35 6.14
N GLU A 60 1.50 7.46 5.66
CA GLU A 60 2.82 7.94 6.09
C GLU A 60 2.90 8.12 7.60
N LYS A 61 1.88 8.74 8.20
CA LYS A 61 1.79 8.90 9.66
C LYS A 61 1.71 7.54 10.36
N GLN A 62 0.86 6.65 9.86
CA GLN A 62 0.67 5.32 10.41
C GLN A 62 1.91 4.44 10.35
N PHE A 63 2.66 4.48 9.25
CA PHE A 63 3.92 3.77 9.10
C PHE A 63 5.04 4.34 9.98
N ARG A 64 5.00 5.63 10.33
CA ARG A 64 5.89 6.22 11.35
C ARG A 64 5.54 5.75 12.75
N GLU A 65 4.26 5.48 13.02
CA GLU A 65 3.74 5.01 14.30
C GLU A 65 3.74 3.47 14.42
N ASN A 66 4.35 2.73 13.46
CA ASN A 66 4.34 1.26 13.38
C ASN A 66 2.93 0.64 13.42
N ASN A 67 1.94 1.30 12.83
CA ASN A 67 0.54 0.83 12.83
C ASN A 67 -0.03 0.72 11.41
N PRO A 68 0.18 -0.40 10.69
CA PRO A 68 -0.26 -0.58 9.31
C PRO A 68 -1.77 -0.93 9.18
N PHE A 69 -2.66 -0.19 9.84
CA PHE A 69 -4.08 -0.54 9.97
C PHE A 69 -4.83 -0.68 8.62
N TYR A 70 -4.45 0.11 7.61
CA TYR A 70 -5.13 0.15 6.30
C TYR A 70 -4.44 -0.68 5.20
N CYS A 71 -3.34 -1.34 5.52
CA CYS A 71 -2.71 -2.36 4.68
C CYS A 71 -3.14 -3.72 5.21
N LEU A 72 -4.32 -4.19 4.78
CA LEU A 72 -4.97 -5.37 5.34
C LEU A 72 -4.17 -6.64 5.07
N THR A 73 -3.60 -6.77 3.86
CA THR A 73 -2.79 -7.93 3.48
C THR A 73 -1.51 -7.97 4.29
N LEU A 74 -0.80 -6.84 4.38
CA LEU A 74 0.39 -6.69 5.21
C LEU A 74 0.08 -6.98 6.68
N LYS A 75 -0.98 -6.39 7.23
CA LYS A 75 -1.37 -6.59 8.63
C LYS A 75 -1.71 -8.05 8.93
N SER A 76 -2.47 -8.72 8.05
CA SER A 76 -2.79 -10.15 8.20
C SER A 76 -1.51 -10.96 8.20
N PHE A 77 -0.65 -10.76 7.21
CA PHE A 77 0.61 -11.49 7.09
C PHE A 77 1.52 -11.31 8.31
N LEU A 78 1.69 -10.06 8.78
CA LEU A 78 2.50 -9.78 9.98
C LEU A 78 1.91 -10.42 11.24
N SER A 79 0.58 -10.45 11.35
CA SER A 79 -0.12 -11.10 12.47
C SER A 79 0.09 -12.61 12.45
N ASP A 80 -0.09 -13.24 11.29
CA ASP A 80 0.02 -14.68 11.09
C ASP A 80 1.45 -15.19 11.34
N MET A 81 2.44 -14.36 11.02
CA MET A 81 3.86 -14.68 11.21
C MET A 81 4.41 -14.22 12.58
N GLY A 82 3.62 -13.52 13.39
CA GLY A 82 4.06 -12.99 14.69
C GLY A 82 5.09 -11.85 14.60
N LEU A 83 5.16 -11.15 13.46
CA LEU A 83 6.20 -10.16 13.13
C LEU A 83 5.79 -8.69 13.34
N ILE A 84 4.60 -8.43 13.89
CA ILE A 84 4.02 -7.07 14.03
C ILE A 84 4.98 -6.08 14.71
N ASN A 85 5.77 -6.55 15.69
CA ASN A 85 6.70 -5.69 16.45
C ASN A 85 8.12 -5.67 15.86
N ASP A 86 8.43 -6.59 14.94
CA ASP A 86 9.78 -6.82 14.43
C ASP A 86 10.03 -6.13 13.07
N VAL A 87 8.97 -5.81 12.35
CA VAL A 87 9.06 -5.16 11.04
C VAL A 87 9.20 -3.66 11.18
N ASN A 88 10.30 -3.12 10.67
CA ASN A 88 10.50 -1.68 10.54
C ASN A 88 9.65 -1.15 9.39
N THR A 89 8.48 -0.59 9.71
CA THR A 89 7.59 -0.02 8.69
C THR A 89 8.01 1.37 8.20
N GLN A 90 9.05 1.99 8.77
CA GLN A 90 9.52 3.32 8.33
C GLN A 90 9.99 3.30 6.88
N ASN A 91 10.56 2.19 6.41
CA ASN A 91 10.97 2.02 5.01
C ASN A 91 9.78 2.18 4.04
N TYR A 92 8.58 1.79 4.45
CA TYR A 92 7.37 1.95 3.66
C TYR A 92 6.87 3.40 3.68
N SER A 93 7.05 4.14 4.78
CA SER A 93 6.72 5.56 4.86
C SER A 93 7.42 6.37 3.77
N HIS A 94 8.73 6.15 3.56
CA HIS A 94 9.48 6.83 2.50
C HIS A 94 8.98 6.47 1.10
N LYS A 95 8.60 5.21 0.86
CA LYS A 95 8.06 4.76 -0.43
C LYS A 95 6.69 5.36 -0.72
N ILE A 96 5.82 5.46 0.29
CA ILE A 96 4.53 6.15 0.17
C ILE A 96 4.72 7.63 -0.12
N SER A 97 5.67 8.28 0.54
CA SER A 97 5.95 9.70 0.29
C SER A 97 6.47 9.96 -1.12
N ALA A 98 7.37 9.10 -1.62
CA ALA A 98 7.80 9.17 -3.00
C ALA A 98 6.62 8.98 -3.97
N LEU A 99 5.77 7.97 -3.74
CA LEU A 99 4.59 7.70 -4.56
C LEU A 99 3.60 8.87 -4.53
N ARG A 100 3.37 9.48 -3.37
CA ARG A 100 2.48 10.64 -3.22
C ARG A 100 2.92 11.81 -4.08
N ASN A 101 4.22 12.11 -4.11
CA ASN A 101 4.77 13.21 -4.90
C ASN A 101 4.52 13.05 -6.42
N GLU A 102 4.32 11.82 -6.91
CA GLU A 102 3.95 11.55 -8.31
C GLU A 102 2.51 11.97 -8.64
N PHE A 103 1.64 12.14 -7.62
CA PHE A 103 0.24 12.55 -7.78
C PHE A 103 0.00 14.03 -7.49
N THR A 104 0.98 14.73 -6.93
CA THR A 104 0.89 16.17 -6.67
C THR A 104 1.09 16.94 -7.98
N ILE A 105 0.04 17.63 -8.40
CA ILE A 105 -0.04 18.43 -9.64
C ILE A 105 0.50 19.84 -9.40
#